data_AF-A0A349XUE9-F1
#
_entry.id   AF-A0A349XUE9-F1
#
_cell.length_a   1.000
_cell.length_b   1.000
_cell.length_c   1.000
_cell.angle_alpha   90.00
_cell.angle_beta   90.00
_cell.angle_gamma   90.00
#
_symmetry.space_group_name_H-M   'P 1'
#
loop_
_entity.id
_entity.type
_entity.pdbx_description
1 polymer ?
#
loop_
_entity_poly.entity_id
_entity_poly.type
_entity_poly.pdbx_seq_one_letter_code
_entity_poly.pdbx_strand_id
1 'polypeptide(L)' 'VVSYAALSGLPVSALASALGYFDAYRRGRGSANLIQAQRDFFGAHGFERTDGVDKPHGPWGSGADIF' A
#
# COMPACT_ATOMS: atom_id res chain seq x y z
N VAL A 1 17.07 -14.32 -13.24
CA VAL A 1 17.22 -15.21 -12.06
C VAL A 1 15.91 -15.38 -11.31
N VAL A 2 15.35 -14.33 -10.67
CA VAL A 2 14.11 -14.43 -9.86
C VAL A 2 12.93 -15.02 -10.64
N SER A 3 12.68 -14.55 -11.87
CA SER A 3 11.59 -15.07 -12.72
C SER A 3 11.72 -16.57 -13.02
N TYR A 4 12.92 -17.00 -13.43
CA TYR A 4 13.21 -18.40 -13.73
C TYR A 4 13.04 -19.28 -12.49
N ALA A 5 13.61 -18.87 -11.35
CA ALA A 5 13.49 -19.62 -10.09
C ALA A 5 12.03 -19.79 -9.65
N ALA A 6 11.21 -18.72 -9.77
CA ALA A 6 9.78 -18.79 -9.46
C ALA A 6 9.02 -19.78 -10.38
N LEU A 7 9.28 -19.73 -11.69
CA LEU A 7 8.68 -20.66 -12.66
C LEU A 7 9.15 -22.11 -12.48
N SER A 8 10.36 -22.30 -11.95
CA SER A 8 10.93 -23.63 -11.66
C SER A 8 10.61 -24.14 -10.25
N GLY A 9 9.85 -23.41 -9.43
CA GLY A 9 9.52 -23.82 -8.05
C GLY A 9 10.72 -23.83 -7.09
N LEU A 10 11.79 -23.08 -7.39
CA LEU A 10 12.99 -23.01 -6.57
C LEU A 10 12.91 -21.84 -5.58
N PRO A 11 13.09 -22.07 -4.26
CA PRO A 11 13.03 -21.01 -3.28
C PRO A 11 14.26 -20.10 -3.38
N VAL A 12 14.02 -18.80 -3.61
CA VAL A 12 15.06 -17.78 -3.71
C VAL A 12 14.71 -16.54 -2.86
N SER A 13 14.28 -16.76 -1.62
CA SER A 13 13.71 -15.72 -0.74
C SER A 13 14.56 -14.46 -0.64
N ALA A 14 15.88 -14.59 -0.48
CA ALA A 14 16.78 -13.43 -0.40
C ALA A 14 16.80 -12.59 -1.68
N LEU A 15 16.88 -13.23 -2.86
CA LEU A 15 16.89 -12.54 -4.16
C LEU A 15 15.53 -11.92 -4.49
N ALA A 16 14.44 -12.62 -4.18
CA ALA A 16 13.08 -12.11 -4.36
C ALA A 16 12.81 -10.88 -3.47
N SER A 17 13.18 -10.95 -2.19
CA SER A 17 13.05 -9.82 -1.27
C SER A 17 13.93 -8.64 -1.66
N ALA A 18 15.17 -8.89 -2.09
CA ALA A 18 16.07 -7.81 -2.55
C ALA A 18 15.49 -7.06 -3.76
N LEU A 19 14.97 -7.80 -4.75
CA LEU A 19 14.31 -7.20 -5.91
C LEU A 19 13.05 -6.41 -5.51
N GLY A 20 12.19 -7.01 -4.67
CA GLY A 20 10.97 -6.36 -4.18
C GLY A 20 11.26 -5.08 -3.40
N TYR A 21 12.29 -5.07 -2.55
CA TYR A 21 12.74 -3.88 -1.84
C TYR A 21 13.23 -2.80 -2.80
N PHE A 22 14.10 -3.16 -3.74
CA PHE A 22 14.65 -2.20 -4.70
C PHE A 22 13.54 -1.55 -5.55
N ASP A 23 12.59 -2.35 -6.04
CA ASP A 23 11.46 -1.85 -6.81
C ASP A 23 10.53 -0.97 -5.96
N ALA A 24 10.27 -1.33 -4.71
CA ALA A 24 9.49 -0.50 -3.80
C ALA A 24 10.19 0.83 -3.49
N TYR A 25 11.50 0.80 -3.25
CA TYR A 25 12.30 1.98 -2.91
C TYR A 25 12.32 3.03 -4.02
N ARG A 26 12.46 2.59 -5.28
CA ARG A 26 12.52 3.51 -6.43
C ARG A 26 11.14 3.97 -6.94
N ARG A 27 10.03 3.44 -6.41
CA ARG A 27 8.68 3.83 -6.82
C ARG A 27 8.24 5.11 -6.12
N GLY A 28 8.08 6.19 -6.89
CA GLY A 28 7.58 7.47 -6.37
C GLY A 28 6.16 7.41 -5.76
N ARG A 29 5.31 6.48 -6.22
CA ARG A 29 3.99 6.24 -5.61
C ARG A 29 3.73 4.74 -5.46
N GLY A 30 3.58 4.29 -4.22
CA GLY A 30 3.24 2.91 -3.88
C GLY A 30 1.74 2.64 -3.85
N SER A 31 1.36 1.45 -3.37
CA SER A 31 -0.02 1.02 -3.18
C SER A 31 -0.51 1.16 -1.72
N ALA A 32 0.28 1.80 -0.85
CA ALA A 32 -0.05 1.97 0.56
C ALA A 32 -1.31 2.83 0.79
N ASN A 33 -1.75 3.60 -0.20
CA ASN A 33 -3.02 4.33 -0.16
C ASN A 33 -4.23 3.39 0.01
N LEU A 34 -4.18 2.16 -0.52
CA LEU A 34 -5.25 1.17 -0.29
C LEU A 34 -5.27 0.70 1.16
N ILE A 35 -4.09 0.48 1.77
CA ILE A 35 -3.98 0.15 3.19
C ILE A 35 -4.55 1.28 4.04
N GLN A 36 -4.24 2.53 3.70
CA GLN A 36 -4.79 3.70 4.39
C GLN A 36 -6.32 3.76 4.27
N ALA A 37 -6.88 3.55 3.07
CA ALA A 37 -8.32 3.46 2.88
C ALA A 37 -8.96 2.33 3.71
N GLN A 38 -8.32 1.16 3.80
CA GLN A 38 -8.79 0.04 4.62
C GLN A 38 -8.77 0.38 6.12
N ARG A 39 -7.66 0.95 6.62
CA ARG A 39 -7.53 1.38 8.02
C ARG A 39 -8.60 2.40 8.40
N ASP A 40 -8.89 3.32 7.49
CA ASP A 40 -9.91 4.33 7.69
C ASP A 40 -11.33 3.74 7.64
N PHE A 41 -11.62 2.88 6.66
CA PHE A 41 -12.92 2.22 6.52
C PHE A 41 -13.31 1.41 7.76
N PHE A 42 -12.40 0.59 8.30
CA PHE A 42 -12.71 -0.31 9.42
C PHE A 42 -12.49 0.32 10.80
N GLY A 43 -11.72 1.41 10.90
CA GLY A 43 -11.22 1.91 12.18
C GLY A 43 -11.21 3.43 12.36
N ALA A 44 -11.68 4.22 11.39
CA ALA A 44 -11.62 5.68 11.43
C ALA A 44 -10.20 6.23 11.72
N HIS A 45 -9.18 5.57 11.17
CA HIS A 45 -7.77 5.95 11.39
C HIS A 45 -7.32 7.19 10.60
N GLY A 46 -8.12 7.65 9.63
CA GLY A 46 -7.79 8.77 8.76
C GLY A 46 -6.64 8.50 7.78
N PHE A 47 -6.48 9.40 6.81
CA PHE A 47 -5.35 9.42 5.87
C PHE A 47 -5.07 10.82 5.33
N GLU A 48 -3.84 11.07 4.87
CA GLU A 48 -3.51 12.30 4.16
C GLU A 48 -3.86 12.21 2.68
N ARG A 49 -4.28 13.33 2.10
CA ARG A 49 -4.65 13.44 0.69
C ARG A 49 -3.54 14.09 -0.12
N THR A 50 -3.35 13.63 -1.35
CA THR A 50 -2.33 14.17 -2.26
C THR A 50 -2.70 15.53 -2.86
N ASP A 51 -3.96 15.95 -2.75
CA ASP A 51 -4.41 17.28 -3.17
C ASP A 51 -4.32 18.33 -2.05
N GLY A 52 -3.81 17.96 -0.86
CA GLY A 52 -3.61 18.86 0.27
C GLY A 52 -4.91 19.29 0.98
N VAL A 53 -6.06 18.74 0.60
CA VAL A 53 -7.33 19.00 1.29
C VAL A 53 -7.29 18.33 2.67
N ASP A 54 -7.62 19.10 3.70
CA ASP A 54 -7.76 18.60 5.07
C ASP A 54 -9.11 17.88 5.23
N LYS A 55 -9.16 16.63 4.75
CA LYS A 55 -10.30 15.73 4.90
C LYS A 55 -9.77 14.31 5.13
N PRO A 56 -9.55 13.90 6.40
CA PRO A 56 -8.86 12.66 6.70
C PRO A 56 -9.70 11.41 6.49
N HIS A 57 -11.03 11.53 6.41
CA HIS A 57 -11.94 10.39 6.32
C HIS A 57 -12.61 10.27 4.94
N GLY A 58 -12.64 9.04 4.43
CA GLY A 58 -13.33 8.70 3.18
C GLY A 58 -14.84 8.52 3.38
N PRO A 59 -15.66 8.67 2.31
CA PRO A 59 -17.12 8.56 2.38
C PRO A 59 -17.56 7.09 2.43
N TRP A 60 -17.26 6.42 3.54
CA TRP A 60 -17.48 4.98 3.71
C TRP A 60 -18.89 4.62 4.19
N GLY A 61 -19.71 5.61 4.57
CA GLY A 61 -21.01 5.40 5.20
C GLY A 61 -20.94 5.07 6.69
N SER A 62 -19.74 5.08 7.29
CA SER A 62 -19.55 4.95 8.74
C SER A 62 -19.89 6.22 9.53
N GLY A 63 -20.09 7.35 8.86
CA GLY A 63 -20.24 8.67 9.49
C GLY A 63 -18.92 9.24 10.01
N ALA A 64 -17.77 8.65 9.67
CA ALA A 64 -16.48 9.26 9.96
C ALA A 64 -16.18 10.45 9.02
N ASP A 65 -16.83 10.53 7.87
CA ASP A 65 -16.62 11.52 6.80
C ASP A 65 -17.16 12.93 7.11
N ILE A 66 -17.83 13.09 8.25
CA ILE A 66 -18.33 14.38 8.80
C ILE A 66 -17.38 15.01 9.83
N PHE A 67 -16.32 14.31 10.22
CA PHE A 67 -15.22 14.81 11.05
C PHE A 67 -14.00 15.11 10.17
#